data_AF-A0A9X1Q2X6-F1
#
_entry.id   AF-A0A9X1Q2X6-F1
#
_cell.length_a   1.000
_cell.length_b   1.000
_cell.length_c   1.000
_cell.angle_alpha   90.00
_cell.angle_beta   90.00
_cell.angle_gamma   90.00
#
_symmetry.space_group_name_H-M   'P 1'
#
loop_
_entity.id
_entity.type
_entity.pdbx_description
1 polymer ?
#
loop_
_entity_poly.entity_id
_entity_poly.type
_entity_poly.pdbx_seq_one_letter_code
_entity_poly.pdbx_strand_id
1 'polypeptide(L)'
;MAPLATPPPRTGLLVIQPLRRRHCAECHAGPLQMLVLEDGAPRCLDCADLGHLVFLPRGDTALTRRSREESTLSAVVVRFNRRRGRYERQGVLVEETGLTRAEQRCLVDAEARKRRRVRDARRRAREGVRFAEAFAAEIRRLFPGCPAGRAREIAAHASVRG
;
A
#
# COMPACT_ATOMS: atom_id res chain seq x y z
N MET A 1 25.36 22.22 17.58
CA MET A 1 23.96 21.92 17.22
C MET A 1 23.95 21.41 15.79
N ALA A 2 23.76 20.11 15.57
CA ALA A 2 23.79 19.55 14.23
C ALA A 2 22.63 20.15 13.39
N PRO A 3 22.90 20.71 12.20
CA PRO A 3 21.84 21.16 11.32
C PRO A 3 21.02 19.93 10.96
N LEU A 4 19.72 19.97 11.29
CA LEU A 4 18.79 18.96 10.80
C LEU A 4 18.77 19.15 9.28
N ALA A 5 19.45 18.27 8.56
CA ALA A 5 19.42 18.22 7.12
C ALA A 5 17.95 18.11 6.70
N THR A 6 17.38 19.25 6.31
CA THR A 6 16.03 19.33 5.79
C THR A 6 16.10 18.71 4.41
N PRO A 7 15.47 17.54 4.17
CA PRO A 7 15.49 16.97 2.84
C PRO A 7 14.79 17.98 1.90
N PRO A 8 15.36 18.30 0.72
CA PRO A 8 14.76 19.27 -0.17
C PRO A 8 13.41 18.75 -0.65
N PRO A 9 12.33 19.57 -0.62
CA PRO A 9 11.05 19.16 -1.14
C PRO A 9 11.14 19.10 -2.66
N ARG A 10 11.29 17.89 -3.22
CA ARG A 10 10.95 17.68 -4.62
C ARG A 10 9.42 17.52 -4.65
N THR A 11 8.75 18.67 -4.78
CA THR A 11 7.34 18.84 -5.18
C THR A 11 6.21 18.61 -4.15
N GLY A 12 6.45 18.65 -2.84
CA GLY A 12 5.32 18.56 -1.87
C GLY A 12 5.62 19.03 -0.45
N LEU A 13 4.55 19.33 0.30
CA LEU A 13 4.59 19.73 1.71
C LEU A 13 5.14 18.59 2.59
N LEU A 14 5.98 18.94 3.56
CA LEU A 14 6.65 18.00 4.46
C LEU A 14 6.30 18.34 5.92
N VAL A 15 5.78 17.34 6.62
CA VAL A 15 5.48 17.42 8.06
C VAL A 15 6.39 16.47 8.83
N ILE A 16 6.92 16.94 9.95
CA ILE A 16 7.88 16.23 10.78
C ILE A 16 7.23 15.86 12.11
N GLN A 17 7.34 14.59 12.50
CA GLN A 17 7.11 14.16 13.88
C GLN A 17 8.41 14.35 14.68
N PRO A 18 8.47 15.33 15.60
CA PRO A 18 9.70 15.63 16.31
C PRO A 18 10.03 14.54 17.34
N LEU A 19 11.34 14.31 17.57
CA LEU A 19 11.81 13.39 18.62
C LEU A 19 11.95 14.07 19.99
N ARG A 20 12.00 15.40 20.01
CA ARG A 20 12.14 16.22 21.22
C ARG A 20 10.93 17.15 21.30
N ARG A 21 10.61 17.61 22.51
CA ARG A 21 9.56 18.61 22.71
C ARG A 21 9.87 19.88 21.90
N ARG A 22 8.90 20.34 21.13
CA ARG A 22 8.93 21.57 20.32
C ARG A 22 7.65 22.34 20.57
N HIS A 23 7.73 23.65 20.53
CA HIS A 23 6.58 24.56 20.60
C HIS A 23 6.49 25.32 19.29
N CYS A 24 5.28 25.74 18.92
CA CYS A 24 5.07 26.60 17.76
C CYS A 24 5.76 27.93 17.99
N ALA A 25 6.46 28.45 16.98
CA ALA A 25 7.10 29.76 17.06
C ALA A 25 6.12 30.93 16.89
N GLU A 26 4.84 30.68 16.57
CA GLU A 26 3.81 31.71 16.38
C GLU A 26 2.83 31.73 17.55
N CYS A 27 2.03 30.67 17.71
CA CYS A 27 1.03 30.60 18.77
C CYS A 27 1.57 30.06 20.10
N HIS A 28 2.86 29.73 20.19
CA HIS A 28 3.52 29.15 21.36
C HIS A 28 2.93 27.82 21.88
N ALA A 29 1.98 27.22 21.16
CA ALA A 29 1.37 25.94 21.52
C ALA A 29 2.39 24.80 21.49
N GLY A 30 2.22 23.83 22.39
CA GLY A 30 3.01 22.60 22.41
C GLY A 30 2.86 21.80 23.69
N PRO A 31 3.54 20.65 23.80
CA PRO A 31 4.48 20.10 22.83
C PRO A 31 3.81 19.59 21.54
N LEU A 32 4.35 19.98 20.38
CA LEU A 32 3.82 19.59 19.08
C LEU A 32 4.07 18.10 18.77
N GLN A 33 3.02 17.39 18.35
CA GLN A 33 3.12 16.01 17.84
C GLN A 33 3.58 15.96 16.38
N MET A 34 3.24 16.99 15.61
CA MET A 34 3.62 17.19 14.22
C MET A 34 3.90 18.67 14.01
N LEU A 35 4.90 18.98 13.17
CA LEU A 35 5.27 20.36 12.85
C LEU A 35 5.69 20.49 11.40
N VAL A 36 5.55 21.69 10.86
CA VAL A 36 6.20 22.13 9.61
C VAL A 36 7.39 23.01 10.00
N LEU A 37 8.43 23.01 9.16
CA LEU A 37 9.50 24.00 9.26
C LEU A 37 9.25 25.07 8.21
N GLU A 38 8.91 26.28 8.67
CA GLU A 38 8.75 27.48 7.84
C GLU A 38 9.83 28.47 8.25
N ASP A 39 10.66 28.91 7.29
CA ASP A 39 11.81 29.78 7.53
C ASP A 39 12.75 29.28 8.66
N GLY A 40 12.86 27.96 8.81
CA GLY A 40 13.66 27.30 9.85
C GLY A 40 13.02 27.30 11.25
N ALA A 41 11.84 27.90 11.42
CA ALA A 41 11.08 27.90 12.66
C ALA A 41 9.99 26.81 12.66
N PRO A 42 9.72 26.15 13.80
CA PRO A 42 8.65 25.16 13.90
C PRO A 42 7.27 25.84 13.95
N ARG A 43 6.35 25.43 13.08
CA ARG A 43 4.93 25.80 13.11
C ARG A 43 4.07 24.59 13.46
N CYS A 44 3.00 24.79 14.22
CA CYS A 44 1.97 23.76 14.39
C CYS A 44 1.17 23.59 13.09
N LEU A 45 0.36 22.54 13.00
CA LEU A 45 -0.45 22.30 11.80
C LEU A 45 -1.46 23.42 11.57
N ASP A 46 -2.04 24.01 12.61
CA ASP A 46 -3.02 25.09 12.46
C ASP A 46 -2.39 26.37 11.91
N CYS A 47 -1.25 26.80 12.48
CA CYS A 47 -0.49 27.98 11.98
C CYS A 47 0.07 27.77 10.57
N ALA A 48 0.26 26.52 10.13
CA ALA A 48 0.71 26.19 8.79
C ALA A 48 -0.45 25.89 7.82
N ASP A 49 -1.70 26.20 8.19
CA ASP A 49 -2.93 25.92 7.42
C ASP A 49 -3.15 24.43 7.07
N LEU A 50 -2.54 23.49 7.82
CA LEU A 50 -2.68 22.03 7.66
C LEU A 50 -3.56 21.37 8.73
N GLY A 51 -4.09 22.14 9.68
CA GLY A 51 -4.88 21.62 10.82
C GLY A 51 -6.17 20.89 10.42
N HIS A 52 -6.68 21.19 9.23
CA HIS A 52 -7.89 20.57 8.66
C HIS A 52 -7.62 19.22 7.97
N LEU A 53 -6.35 18.81 7.84
CA LEU A 53 -5.99 17.54 7.20
C LEU A 53 -6.01 16.39 8.20
N VAL A 54 -6.47 15.23 7.74
CA VAL A 54 -6.48 13.99 8.52
C VAL A 54 -5.23 13.17 8.27
N PHE A 55 -4.67 12.59 9.34
CA PHE A 55 -3.48 11.76 9.26
C PHE A 55 -3.82 10.32 8.89
N LEU A 56 -3.34 9.88 7.72
CA LEU A 56 -3.38 8.50 7.27
C LEU A 56 -2.00 7.84 7.49
N PRO A 57 -1.87 6.86 8.40
CA PRO A 57 -0.62 6.15 8.61
C PRO A 57 -0.21 5.33 7.37
N ARG A 58 1.09 5.05 7.27
CA ARG A 58 1.62 4.12 6.27
C ARG A 58 1.04 2.71 6.48
N GLY A 59 0.88 1.97 5.39
CA GLY A 59 0.47 0.56 5.43
C GLY A 59 -0.08 0.11 4.08
N ASP A 60 -1.27 0.61 3.74
CA ASP A 60 -1.87 0.35 2.44
C ASP A 60 -1.36 1.36 1.40
N THR A 61 -0.51 0.87 0.49
CA THR A 61 0.07 1.67 -0.59
C THR A 61 -1.00 2.18 -1.56
N ALA A 62 -2.06 1.41 -1.83
CA ALA A 62 -3.13 1.83 -2.73
C ALA A 62 -3.97 2.94 -2.10
N LEU A 63 -4.35 2.77 -0.83
CA LEU A 63 -5.11 3.77 -0.08
C LEU A 63 -4.31 5.06 0.09
N THR A 64 -3.05 4.99 0.53
CA THR A 64 -2.20 6.17 0.73
C THR A 64 -1.86 6.89 -0.58
N ARG A 65 -1.76 6.18 -1.71
CA ARG A 65 -1.57 6.81 -3.03
C ARG A 65 -2.86 7.53 -3.48
N ARG A 66 -4.00 6.84 -3.42
CA ARG A 66 -5.30 7.39 -3.86
C ARG A 66 -5.77 8.53 -3.00
N SER A 67 -5.59 8.46 -1.69
CA SER A 67 -5.98 9.56 -0.80
C SER A 67 -5.24 10.85 -1.17
N ARG A 68 -3.97 10.75 -1.59
CA ARG A 68 -3.23 11.91 -2.11
C ARG A 68 -3.69 12.37 -3.49
N GLU A 69 -4.13 11.46 -4.35
CA GLU A 69 -4.68 11.78 -5.68
C GLU A 69 -6.05 12.47 -5.59
N GLU A 70 -6.87 12.06 -4.62
CA GLU A 70 -8.24 12.56 -4.39
C GLU A 70 -8.31 13.82 -3.51
N SER A 71 -7.20 14.17 -2.85
CA SER A 71 -7.09 15.40 -2.07
C SER A 71 -6.43 16.52 -2.86
N THR A 72 -6.96 17.72 -2.72
CA THR A 72 -6.37 18.95 -3.28
C THR A 72 -5.08 19.30 -2.57
N LEU A 73 -5.08 19.17 -1.23
CA LEU A 73 -3.93 19.40 -0.38
C LEU A 73 -3.46 18.10 0.27
N SER A 74 -2.15 17.85 0.25
CA SER A 74 -1.56 16.73 0.98
C SER A 74 -0.14 17.02 1.44
N ALA A 75 0.25 16.44 2.57
CA ALA A 75 1.61 16.57 3.11
C ALA A 75 2.17 15.20 3.51
N VAL A 76 3.45 14.97 3.24
CA VAL A 76 4.13 13.73 3.64
C VAL A 76 4.59 13.86 5.09
N VAL A 77 4.24 12.89 5.93
CA VAL A 77 4.68 12.88 7.33
C VAL A 77 5.92 11.99 7.47
N VAL A 78 6.98 12.54 8.04
CA VAL A 78 8.25 11.84 8.30
C VAL A 78 8.64 11.89 9.76
N ARG A 79 9.43 10.90 10.19
CA ARG A 79 10.03 10.86 11.52
C ARG A 79 11.48 10.41 11.42
N PHE A 80 12.35 11.04 12.20
CA PHE A 80 13.76 10.64 12.23
C PHE A 80 13.92 9.30 12.96
N ASN A 81 14.49 8.30 12.27
CA ASN A 81 14.84 7.01 12.85
C ASN A 81 16.27 7.09 13.38
N ARG A 82 16.42 7.17 14.72
CA ARG A 82 17.72 7.29 15.39
C ARG A 82 18.66 6.11 15.09
N ARG A 83 18.11 4.89 14.99
CA ARG A 83 18.92 3.68 14.76
C ARG A 83 19.50 3.64 13.35
N ARG A 84 18.77 4.18 12.37
CA ARG A 84 19.16 4.18 10.94
C ARG A 84 19.73 5.52 10.46
N GLY A 85 19.81 6.52 11.33
CA GLY A 85 20.37 7.84 11.03
C GLY A 85 19.64 8.61 9.92
N ARG A 86 18.36 8.31 9.65
CA ARG A 86 17.62 8.89 8.51
C ARG A 86 16.14 9.12 8.81
N TYR A 87 15.51 10.02 8.06
CA TYR A 87 14.06 10.20 8.08
C TYR A 87 13.35 9.04 7.38
N GLU A 88 12.28 8.55 8.00
CA GLU A 88 11.40 7.52 7.44
C GLU A 88 9.98 8.08 7.33
N ARG A 89 9.32 7.80 6.20
CA ARG A 89 7.91 8.13 6.01
C ARG A 89 7.05 7.35 7.00
N GLN A 90 6.20 8.08 7.71
CA GLN A 90 5.25 7.54 8.69
C GLN A 90 3.82 7.49 8.15
N GLY A 91 3.49 8.36 7.20
CA GLY A 91 2.15 8.46 6.64
C GLY A 91 2.00 9.71 5.77
N VAL A 92 0.77 10.15 5.62
CA VAL A 92 0.40 11.36 4.87
C VAL A 92 -0.72 12.09 5.61
N LEU A 93 -0.74 13.40 5.50
CA LEU A 93 -1.90 14.24 5.79
C LEU A 93 -2.65 14.46 4.48
N VAL A 94 -3.96 14.27 4.50
CA VAL A 94 -4.86 14.36 3.34
C VAL A 94 -6.17 14.98 3.77
N GLU A 95 -6.96 15.48 2.84
CA GLU A 95 -8.32 15.95 3.12
C GLU A 95 -9.23 14.76 3.46
N GLU A 96 -10.14 14.94 4.42
CA GLU A 96 -11.09 13.90 4.84
C GLU A 96 -11.94 13.39 3.66
N THR A 97 -12.42 14.32 2.82
CA THR A 97 -13.19 13.99 1.62
C THR A 97 -12.39 13.15 0.61
N GLY A 98 -11.10 13.45 0.44
CA GLY A 98 -10.20 12.68 -0.40
C GLY A 98 -9.93 11.28 0.14
N LEU A 99 -9.76 11.15 1.45
CA LEU A 99 -9.64 9.86 2.12
C LEU A 99 -10.90 9.00 1.91
N THR A 100 -12.10 9.54 2.17
CA THR A 100 -13.36 8.81 1.98
C THR A 100 -13.54 8.31 0.55
N ARG A 101 -13.26 9.14 -0.46
CA ARG A 101 -13.31 8.75 -1.87
C ARG A 101 -12.31 7.62 -2.18
N ALA A 102 -11.10 7.73 -1.65
CA ALA A 102 -10.07 6.72 -1.83
C ALA A 102 -10.47 5.36 -1.20
N GLU A 103 -11.05 5.36 0.00
CA GLU A 103 -11.56 4.16 0.65
C GLU A 103 -12.66 3.48 -0.17
N GLN A 104 -13.64 4.25 -0.66
CA GLN A 104 -14.70 3.74 -1.52
C GLN A 104 -14.13 3.08 -2.79
N ARG A 105 -13.18 3.74 -3.47
CA ARG A 105 -12.49 3.17 -4.64
C ARG A 105 -11.73 1.89 -4.30
N CYS A 106 -11.06 1.84 -3.15
CA CYS A 106 -10.33 0.65 -2.69
C CYS A 106 -11.28 -0.54 -2.42
N LEU A 107 -12.44 -0.28 -1.81
CA LEU A 107 -13.44 -1.31 -1.57
C LEU A 107 -14.01 -1.89 -2.88
N VAL A 108 -14.35 -1.02 -3.83
CA VAL A 108 -14.87 -1.43 -5.15
C VAL A 108 -13.85 -2.31 -5.87
N ASP A 109 -12.57 -1.95 -5.84
CA ASP A 109 -11.51 -2.75 -6.45
C ASP A 109 -11.29 -4.09 -5.77
N ALA A 110 -11.33 -4.12 -4.43
CA ALA A 110 -11.17 -5.35 -3.67
C ALA A 110 -12.28 -6.35 -4.03
N GLU A 111 -13.51 -5.88 -4.15
CA GLU A 111 -14.65 -6.69 -4.57
C GLU A 111 -14.52 -7.13 -6.04
N ALA A 112 -14.10 -6.24 -6.95
CA ALA A 112 -13.85 -6.60 -8.34
C ALA A 112 -12.75 -7.67 -8.48
N ARG A 113 -11.65 -7.55 -7.72
CA ARG A 113 -10.57 -8.56 -7.66
C ARG A 113 -11.08 -9.88 -7.09
N LYS A 114 -11.91 -9.86 -6.04
CA LYS A 114 -12.53 -11.07 -5.48
C LYS A 114 -13.40 -11.80 -6.50
N ARG A 115 -14.28 -11.07 -7.20
CA ARG A 115 -15.14 -11.62 -8.26
C ARG A 115 -14.35 -12.19 -9.43
N ARG A 116 -13.24 -11.54 -9.82
CA ARG A 116 -12.32 -12.09 -10.84
C ARG A 116 -11.68 -13.39 -10.37
N ARG A 117 -11.10 -13.42 -9.16
CA ARG A 117 -10.51 -14.64 -8.59
C ARG A 117 -11.48 -15.83 -8.55
N VAL A 118 -12.74 -15.60 -8.19
CA VAL A 118 -13.77 -16.67 -8.19
C VAL A 118 -14.04 -17.18 -9.60
N ARG A 119 -14.18 -16.29 -10.59
CA ARG A 119 -14.38 -16.67 -11.99
C ARG A 119 -13.17 -17.42 -12.55
N ASP A 120 -11.97 -16.93 -12.25
CA ASP A 120 -10.72 -17.52 -12.72
C ASP A 120 -10.44 -18.87 -12.04
N ALA A 121 -10.82 -19.05 -10.78
CA ALA A 121 -10.76 -20.34 -10.11
C ALA A 121 -11.69 -21.37 -10.78
N ARG A 122 -12.92 -20.97 -11.13
CA ARG A 122 -13.85 -21.85 -11.88
C ARG A 122 -13.32 -22.18 -13.27
N ARG A 123 -12.72 -21.21 -13.96
CA ARG A 123 -12.11 -21.40 -15.28
C ARG A 123 -10.95 -22.40 -15.19
N ARG A 124 -10.01 -22.17 -14.28
CA ARG A 124 -8.85 -23.05 -14.06
C ARG A 124 -9.25 -24.46 -13.67
N ALA A 125 -10.29 -24.64 -12.85
CA ALA A 125 -10.80 -25.97 -12.51
C ALA A 125 -11.28 -26.75 -13.75
N ARG A 126 -12.00 -26.08 -14.67
CA ARG A 126 -12.47 -26.71 -15.92
C ARG A 126 -11.32 -27.02 -16.88
N GLU A 127 -10.37 -26.11 -17.00
CA GLU A 127 -9.17 -26.30 -17.82
C GLU A 127 -8.30 -27.42 -17.25
N GLY A 128 -8.18 -27.53 -15.93
CA GLY A 128 -7.47 -28.61 -15.24
C GLY A 128 -8.03 -29.99 -15.54
N VAL A 129 -9.37 -30.16 -15.56
CA VAL A 129 -10.00 -31.44 -15.94
C VAL A 129 -9.66 -31.81 -17.39
N ARG A 130 -9.80 -30.87 -18.33
CA ARG A 130 -9.47 -31.11 -19.76
C ARG A 130 -8.00 -31.44 -19.95
N PHE A 131 -7.13 -30.74 -19.25
CA PHE A 131 -5.69 -31.00 -19.26
C PHE A 131 -5.39 -32.39 -18.72
N ALA A 132 -5.98 -32.79 -17.60
CA ALA A 132 -5.78 -34.13 -17.03
C ALA A 132 -6.23 -35.25 -17.99
N GLU A 133 -7.37 -35.07 -18.67
CA GLU A 133 -7.86 -36.04 -19.66
C GLU A 133 -6.92 -36.16 -20.86
N ALA A 134 -6.53 -35.02 -21.45
CA ALA A 134 -5.63 -34.99 -22.60
C ALA A 134 -4.24 -35.56 -22.24
N PHE A 135 -3.73 -35.22 -21.06
CA PHE A 135 -2.42 -35.69 -20.61
C PHE A 135 -2.44 -37.20 -20.29
N ALA A 136 -3.51 -37.72 -19.69
CA ALA A 136 -3.66 -39.17 -19.50
C ALA A 136 -3.75 -39.93 -20.83
N ALA A 137 -4.42 -39.37 -21.83
CA ALA A 137 -4.46 -39.95 -23.18
C ALA A 137 -3.06 -39.97 -23.81
N GLU A 138 -2.30 -38.87 -23.69
CA GLU A 138 -0.96 -38.76 -24.23
C GLU A 138 0.05 -39.69 -23.54
N ILE A 139 -0.05 -39.86 -22.21
CA ILE A 139 0.74 -40.86 -21.48
C ILE A 139 0.52 -42.26 -22.04
N ARG A 140 -0.74 -42.65 -22.31
CA ARG A 140 -1.04 -43.99 -22.86
C ARG A 140 -0.56 -44.15 -24.30
N ARG A 141 -0.54 -43.07 -25.08
CA ARG A 141 0.00 -43.06 -26.44
C ARG A 141 1.51 -43.28 -26.45
N LEU A 142 2.23 -42.58 -25.58
CA LEU A 142 3.70 -42.65 -25.47
C LEU A 142 4.19 -43.90 -24.73
N PHE A 143 3.38 -44.43 -23.80
CA PHE A 143 3.72 -45.59 -22.98
C PHE A 143 2.60 -46.65 -23.03
N PRO A 144 2.56 -47.50 -24.08
CA PRO A 144 1.48 -48.47 -24.29
C PRO A 144 1.33 -49.52 -23.18
N GLY A 145 2.42 -49.82 -22.45
CA GLY A 145 2.39 -50.73 -21.29
C GLY A 145 1.91 -50.09 -19.98
N CYS A 146 1.56 -48.80 -19.97
CA CYS A 146 1.12 -48.10 -18.77
C CYS A 146 -0.36 -48.40 -18.46
N PRO A 147 -0.70 -48.89 -17.24
CA PRO A 147 -2.08 -49.11 -16.84
C PRO A 147 -2.89 -47.80 -16.84
N ALA A 148 -4.14 -47.86 -17.29
CA ALA A 148 -5.00 -46.68 -17.42
C ALA A 148 -5.23 -45.93 -16.10
N GLY A 149 -5.30 -46.64 -14.96
CA GLY A 149 -5.42 -46.03 -13.63
C GLY A 149 -4.20 -45.17 -13.29
N ARG A 150 -2.99 -45.70 -13.54
CA ARG A 150 -1.73 -45.00 -13.27
C ARG A 150 -1.56 -43.75 -14.13
N ALA A 151 -1.91 -43.82 -15.41
CA ALA A 151 -1.87 -42.66 -16.31
C ALA A 151 -2.82 -41.53 -15.84
N ARG A 152 -4.02 -41.88 -15.35
CA ARG A 152 -4.98 -40.90 -14.79
C ARG A 152 -4.48 -40.26 -13.50
N GLU A 153 -3.89 -41.03 -12.59
CA GLU A 153 -3.32 -40.52 -11.34
C GLU A 153 -2.20 -39.50 -11.60
N ILE A 154 -1.28 -39.84 -12.51
CA ILE A 154 -0.18 -38.95 -12.91
C ILE A 154 -0.75 -37.65 -13.49
N ALA A 155 -1.75 -37.75 -14.36
CA ALA A 155 -2.35 -36.59 -15.00
C ALA A 155 -3.18 -35.71 -14.06
N ALA A 156 -3.94 -36.31 -13.15
CA ALA A 156 -4.64 -35.60 -12.11
C ALA A 156 -3.66 -34.81 -11.23
N HIS A 157 -2.57 -35.44 -10.79
CA HIS A 157 -1.54 -34.77 -9.99
C HIS A 157 -0.87 -33.61 -10.74
N ALA A 158 -0.55 -33.81 -12.02
CA ALA A 158 0.03 -32.76 -12.86
C ALA A 158 -0.92 -31.57 -13.06
N SER A 159 -2.22 -31.82 -13.21
CA SER A 159 -3.24 -30.78 -13.44
C SER A 159 -3.48 -29.83 -12.25
N VAL A 160 -3.07 -30.22 -11.04
CA VAL A 160 -3.25 -29.43 -9.80
C VAL A 160 -2.08 -28.47 -9.54
N ARG A 161 -0.91 -28.73 -10.16
CA ARG A 161 0.30 -27.93 -9.98
C ARG A 161 0.47 -26.80 -11.00
N GLY A 162 -0.42 -26.70 -11.98
CA GLY A 162 -0.48 -25.66 -13.02
C GLY A 162 -1.31 -24.44 -12.65
#